data_AF-A0A971ZQM1-F1
#
_entry.id   AF-A0A971ZQM1-F1
#
_cell.length_a   1.000
_cell.length_b   1.000
_cell.length_c   1.000
_cell.angle_alpha   90.00
_cell.angle_beta   90.00
_cell.angle_gamma   90.00
#
_symmetry.space_group_name_H-M   'P 1'
#
loop_
_entity.id
_entity.type
_entity.pdbx_description
1 polymer ?
#
loop_
_entity_poly.entity_id
_entity_poly.type
_entity_poly.pdbx_seq_one_letter_code
_entity_poly.pdbx_strand_id
1 'polypeptide(L)'
;MPPTSPGHQFEHLPLVLREHGRTRVPRRPIPPDPTTEFNRANRVAHASGLTSHASSVSTTWKASLQDRVQNGLPPTAAGIPLLLKIDTSLDLDDLRRQLEFEIVSEQEDGYVIVASEDVDLADFQTRLTDFAAATGSANIAKIHEIREDLAQDERLSRILSPVLMAEWPVMPDTASYVCDVSVACIGNWEVPAKPKRDRRWKDETWARKENDWSNRRLEAYDRWERLKEERLLVIRRIIDYYQAEILQDVDNHDAAALSLPDSFTLRIKISAKGLRDLVLNYPYIFEVAEPDDIETPQQIARELKALEAAIRIQPPPEDAPAVCVMDSGIQEQHILLEPGIDKSTSRCFLPAVSPTDVADYVSGGGHGTRVAGALLHGEHVPKSGAVALETWVQNARILNDQCEMPREMMPAMVTRQVVRHYHEGERRTRIFNHSVNSRVASRTRHMSAWAAEIDLLSNDLDVLIVQSAGNIRCSEPPPTNGIAQHLAAGRIYPNYLDEPSCRVANPA
;
A
#
# COMPACT_ATOMS: atom_id res chain seq x y z
N MET A 1 -6.97 37.97 47.51
CA MET A 1 -6.59 36.68 46.89
C MET A 1 -7.70 36.29 45.91
N PRO A 2 -7.36 35.78 44.72
CA PRO A 2 -8.32 35.51 43.66
C PRO A 2 -9.19 34.28 43.97
N PRO A 3 -10.32 34.11 43.26
CA PRO A 3 -11.33 33.11 43.56
C PRO A 3 -10.92 31.69 43.15
N THR A 4 -11.46 30.74 43.89
CA THR A 4 -11.40 29.29 43.70
C THR A 4 -11.73 28.86 42.27
N SER A 5 -10.79 28.17 41.62
CA SER A 5 -11.07 27.45 40.37
C SER A 5 -11.96 26.23 40.65
N PRO A 6 -12.97 25.95 39.81
CA PRO A 6 -13.82 24.77 39.96
C PRO A 6 -13.04 23.50 39.65
N GLY A 7 -13.29 22.46 40.44
CA GLY A 7 -12.59 21.18 40.37
C GLY A 7 -12.72 20.50 39.00
N HIS A 8 -11.58 20.10 38.46
CA HIS A 8 -11.53 19.10 37.41
C HIS A 8 -11.98 17.75 37.98
N GLN A 9 -13.18 17.29 37.59
CA GLN A 9 -13.55 15.89 37.68
C GLN A 9 -13.03 15.17 36.42
N PHE A 10 -11.80 14.68 36.48
CA PHE A 10 -11.44 13.50 35.71
C PHE A 10 -11.43 12.34 36.70
N GLU A 11 -12.55 11.63 36.81
CA GLU A 11 -12.56 10.34 37.48
C GLU A 11 -11.58 9.43 36.73
N HIS A 12 -10.42 9.18 37.33
CA HIS A 12 -9.45 8.25 36.79
C HIS A 12 -10.15 6.90 36.66
N LEU A 13 -10.23 6.35 35.45
CA LEU A 13 -10.64 4.97 35.24
C LEU A 13 -9.78 4.08 36.16
N PRO A 14 -10.37 3.22 37.01
CA PRO A 14 -9.59 2.35 37.87
C PRO A 14 -8.73 1.46 36.98
N LEU A 15 -7.41 1.59 37.12
CA LEU A 15 -6.45 0.76 36.41
C LEU A 15 -6.73 -0.70 36.77
N VAL A 16 -7.07 -1.50 35.75
CA VAL A 16 -7.25 -2.94 35.90
C VAL A 16 -5.91 -3.55 36.29
N LEU A 17 -5.84 -4.15 37.48
CA LEU A 17 -4.70 -4.95 37.90
C LEU A 17 -4.56 -6.13 36.93
N ARG A 18 -3.57 -6.07 36.03
CA ARG A 18 -3.23 -7.21 35.16
C ARG A 18 -2.34 -8.16 35.95
N GLU A 19 -2.88 -9.28 36.38
CA GLU A 19 -2.06 -10.40 36.84
C GLU A 19 -1.48 -11.12 35.60
N HIS A 20 -0.16 -11.29 35.59
CA HIS A 20 0.53 -12.09 34.57
C HIS A 20 0.71 -13.53 35.07
N GLY A 21 0.15 -14.48 34.33
CA GLY A 21 0.39 -15.91 34.48
C GLY A 21 0.13 -16.63 33.16
N ARG A 22 0.82 -17.75 32.91
CA ARG A 22 0.50 -18.61 31.75
C ARG A 22 -0.97 -19.01 31.85
N THR A 23 -1.73 -18.79 30.77
CA THR A 23 -3.10 -19.26 30.64
C THR A 23 -3.12 -20.79 30.80
N ARG A 24 -3.47 -21.28 31.98
CA ARG A 24 -3.80 -22.70 32.17
C ARG A 24 -5.26 -22.87 31.78
N VAL A 25 -5.52 -22.91 30.47
CA VAL A 25 -6.76 -23.49 29.99
C VAL A 25 -6.75 -24.95 30.47
N PRO A 26 -7.79 -25.43 31.17
CA PRO A 26 -7.90 -26.86 31.49
C PRO A 26 -7.95 -27.61 30.16
N ARG A 27 -6.81 -28.16 29.72
CA ARG A 27 -6.74 -29.02 28.55
C ARG A 27 -7.63 -30.22 28.86
N ARG A 28 -8.78 -30.34 28.18
CA ARG A 28 -9.40 -31.65 27.98
C ARG A 28 -8.29 -32.57 27.48
N PRO A 29 -8.17 -33.82 27.96
CA PRO A 29 -7.20 -34.76 27.41
C PRO A 29 -7.42 -34.80 25.89
N ILE A 30 -6.47 -34.23 25.15
CA ILE A 30 -6.48 -34.28 23.69
C ILE A 30 -6.30 -35.75 23.37
N PRO A 31 -7.28 -36.40 22.72
CA PRO A 31 -7.11 -37.78 22.32
C PRO A 31 -5.82 -37.88 21.49
N PRO A 32 -5.00 -38.91 21.73
CA PRO A 32 -3.71 -39.03 21.04
C PRO A 32 -3.94 -39.03 19.52
N ASP A 33 -3.09 -38.28 18.81
CA ASP A 33 -3.19 -38.18 17.35
C ASP A 33 -2.92 -39.57 16.73
N PRO A 34 -3.84 -40.10 15.88
CA PRO A 34 -3.69 -41.43 15.30
C PRO A 34 -2.40 -41.62 14.51
N THR A 35 -1.90 -40.56 13.86
CA THR A 35 -0.65 -40.57 13.10
C THR A 35 0.53 -40.69 14.04
N THR A 36 0.53 -39.92 15.14
CA THR A 36 1.57 -40.01 16.18
C THR A 36 1.61 -41.41 16.81
N GLU A 37 0.46 -42.04 17.07
CA GLU A 37 0.41 -43.41 17.60
C GLU A 37 0.94 -44.43 16.59
N PHE A 38 0.53 -44.31 15.33
CA PHE A 38 1.02 -45.15 14.24
C PHE A 38 2.54 -45.04 14.09
N ASN A 39 3.09 -43.82 14.12
CA ASN A 39 4.52 -43.56 14.03
C ASN A 39 5.29 -44.17 15.21
N ARG A 40 4.72 -44.11 16.43
CA ARG A 40 5.31 -44.75 17.62
C ARG A 40 5.33 -46.27 17.52
N ALA A 41 4.32 -46.88 16.93
CA ALA A 41 4.27 -48.32 16.71
C ALA A 41 5.23 -48.76 15.58
N ASN A 42 5.45 -47.90 14.58
CA ASN A 42 6.24 -48.19 13.38
C ASN A 42 7.55 -47.39 13.31
N ARG A 43 8.30 -47.30 14.43
CA ARG A 43 9.44 -46.39 14.59
C ARG A 43 10.47 -46.46 13.47
N VAL A 44 10.87 -47.67 13.09
CA VAL A 44 11.92 -47.90 12.08
C VAL A 44 11.47 -47.38 10.72
N ALA A 45 10.24 -47.70 10.31
CA ALA A 45 9.70 -47.26 9.03
C ALA A 45 9.51 -45.73 9.00
N HIS A 46 8.97 -45.16 10.09
CA HIS A 46 8.75 -43.72 10.20
C HIS A 46 10.09 -42.94 10.19
N ALA A 47 11.07 -43.37 10.99
CA ALA A 47 12.41 -42.78 11.00
C ALA A 47 13.07 -42.86 9.62
N SER A 48 12.99 -44.01 8.95
CA SER A 48 13.54 -44.19 7.60
C SER A 48 12.88 -43.25 6.58
N GLY A 49 11.58 -43.02 6.69
CA GLY A 49 10.86 -42.05 5.84
C GLY A 49 11.36 -40.62 6.07
N LEU A 50 11.40 -40.18 7.33
CA LEU A 50 11.91 -38.85 7.69
C LEU A 50 13.38 -38.67 7.28
N THR A 51 14.23 -39.68 7.44
CA THR A 51 15.63 -39.64 6.98
C THR A 51 15.73 -39.47 5.48
N SER A 52 14.88 -40.17 4.72
CA SER A 52 14.86 -40.07 3.25
C SER A 52 14.46 -38.68 2.80
N HIS A 53 13.39 -38.12 3.38
CA HIS A 53 12.93 -36.76 3.06
C HIS A 53 13.96 -35.70 3.47
N ALA A 54 14.54 -35.82 4.68
CA ALA A 54 15.59 -34.91 5.15
C ALA A 54 16.81 -34.91 4.22
N SER A 55 17.21 -36.10 3.75
CA SER A 55 18.32 -36.24 2.81
C SER A 55 17.99 -35.64 1.43
N SER A 56 16.76 -35.85 0.94
CA SER A 56 16.25 -35.29 -0.32
C SER A 56 16.27 -33.75 -0.29
N VAL A 57 15.71 -33.16 0.75
CA VAL A 57 15.65 -31.70 0.95
C VAL A 57 17.05 -31.11 1.14
N SER A 58 17.90 -31.72 1.98
CA SER A 58 19.30 -31.30 2.17
C SER A 58 20.10 -31.32 0.86
N THR A 59 19.97 -32.40 0.07
CA THR A 59 20.69 -32.55 -1.20
C THR A 59 20.25 -31.49 -2.21
N THR A 60 18.93 -31.28 -2.34
CA THR A 60 18.36 -30.29 -3.26
C THR A 60 18.77 -28.88 -2.88
N TRP A 61 18.74 -28.55 -1.58
CA TRP A 61 19.18 -27.25 -1.09
C TRP A 61 20.67 -27.00 -1.31
N LYS A 62 21.53 -28.00 -1.09
CA LYS A 62 22.96 -27.87 -1.42
C LYS A 62 23.20 -27.63 -2.90
N ALA A 63 22.43 -28.29 -3.77
CA ALA A 63 22.50 -28.06 -5.20
C ALA A 63 22.08 -26.63 -5.57
N SER A 64 21.02 -26.10 -4.96
CA SER A 64 20.60 -24.70 -5.19
C SER A 64 21.66 -23.71 -4.70
N LEU A 65 22.27 -23.92 -3.52
CA LEU A 65 23.38 -23.10 -3.04
C LEU A 65 24.59 -23.12 -3.98
N GLN A 66 24.91 -24.27 -4.58
CA GLN A 66 25.98 -24.36 -5.58
C GLN A 66 25.64 -23.60 -6.87
N ASP A 67 24.40 -23.73 -7.36
CA ASP A 67 23.92 -23.00 -8.53
C ASP A 67 24.00 -21.48 -8.32
N ARG A 68 23.65 -20.99 -7.12
CA ARG A 68 23.83 -19.57 -6.76
C ARG A 68 25.26 -19.08 -6.91
N VAL A 69 26.22 -19.87 -6.40
CA VAL A 69 27.65 -19.54 -6.49
C VAL A 69 28.10 -19.52 -7.95
N GLN A 70 27.65 -20.48 -8.76
CA GLN A 70 27.97 -20.53 -10.20
C GLN A 70 27.42 -19.33 -10.96
N ASN A 71 26.23 -18.84 -10.58
CA ASN A 71 25.60 -17.68 -11.19
C ASN A 71 26.10 -16.33 -10.61
N GLY A 72 27.08 -16.34 -9.69
CA GLY A 72 27.66 -15.14 -9.10
C GLY A 72 26.67 -14.36 -8.21
N LEU A 73 25.67 -15.04 -7.65
CA LEU A 73 24.71 -14.44 -6.72
C LEU A 73 25.34 -14.24 -5.33
N PRO A 74 24.89 -13.22 -4.57
CA PRO A 74 25.43 -12.96 -3.24
C PRO A 74 25.18 -14.13 -2.28
N PRO A 75 26.14 -14.42 -1.39
CA PRO A 75 26.00 -15.49 -0.42
C PRO A 75 24.92 -15.14 0.61
N THR A 76 23.96 -16.04 0.76
CA THR A 76 22.93 -15.95 1.80
C THR A 76 23.52 -16.35 3.16
N ALA A 77 24.53 -17.23 3.19
CA ALA A 77 25.11 -17.80 4.42
C ALA A 77 24.03 -18.28 5.41
N ALA A 78 22.86 -18.62 4.89
CA ALA A 78 21.67 -18.90 5.65
C ALA A 78 21.46 -20.42 5.71
N GLY A 79 20.74 -20.86 6.74
CA GLY A 79 20.38 -22.25 6.94
C GLY A 79 19.53 -22.86 5.81
N ILE A 80 19.01 -24.05 6.06
CA ILE A 80 18.05 -24.72 5.19
C ILE A 80 16.62 -24.45 5.69
N PRO A 81 15.69 -23.97 4.83
CA PRO A 81 14.29 -23.89 5.18
C PRO A 81 13.65 -25.29 5.10
N LEU A 82 12.90 -25.66 6.13
CA LEU A 82 12.14 -26.91 6.18
C LEU A 82 10.68 -26.61 6.49
N LEU A 83 9.78 -27.33 5.82
CA LEU A 83 8.36 -27.32 6.11
C LEU A 83 7.99 -28.63 6.79
N LEU A 84 7.66 -28.56 8.08
CA LEU A 84 7.32 -29.72 8.91
C LEU A 84 5.82 -29.81 9.08
N LYS A 85 5.28 -31.02 8.94
CA LYS A 85 3.94 -31.35 9.47
C LYS A 85 4.09 -31.94 10.85
N ILE A 86 3.39 -31.39 11.83
CA ILE A 86 3.50 -31.85 13.22
C ILE A 86 2.14 -32.16 13.84
N ASP A 87 2.18 -32.95 14.90
CA ASP A 87 1.10 -33.05 15.88
C ASP A 87 0.95 -31.70 16.59
N THR A 88 -0.23 -31.08 16.53
CA THR A 88 -0.51 -29.77 17.13
C THR A 88 -0.39 -29.76 18.67
N SER A 89 -0.21 -30.92 19.30
CA SER A 89 0.11 -31.06 20.73
C SER A 89 1.61 -31.05 21.04
N LEU A 90 2.49 -31.03 20.02
CA LEU A 90 3.93 -30.92 20.19
C LEU A 90 4.30 -29.57 20.80
N ASP A 91 5.23 -29.58 21.74
CA ASP A 91 5.84 -28.34 22.23
C ASP A 91 6.91 -27.91 21.21
N LEU A 92 6.72 -26.78 20.52
CA LEU A 92 7.66 -26.30 19.51
C LEU A 92 9.05 -26.01 20.08
N ASP A 93 9.15 -25.74 21.39
CA ASP A 93 10.45 -25.58 22.05
C ASP A 93 11.25 -26.90 22.08
N ASP A 94 10.60 -28.06 21.91
CA ASP A 94 11.32 -29.32 21.76
C ASP A 94 12.02 -29.41 20.40
N LEU A 95 11.46 -28.81 19.33
CA LEU A 95 12.15 -28.72 18.04
C LEU A 95 13.39 -27.84 18.16
N ARG A 96 13.29 -26.70 18.87
CA ARG A 96 14.43 -25.81 19.14
C ARG A 96 15.53 -26.50 19.95
N ARG A 97 15.17 -27.07 21.10
CA ARG A 97 16.13 -27.62 22.08
C ARG A 97 16.75 -28.95 21.66
N GLN A 98 16.00 -29.80 20.94
CA GLN A 98 16.45 -31.17 20.63
C GLN A 98 17.04 -31.31 19.23
N LEU A 99 16.63 -30.44 18.29
CA LEU A 99 16.96 -30.53 16.86
C LEU A 99 17.64 -29.27 16.30
N GLU A 100 17.84 -28.25 17.13
CA GLU A 100 18.45 -26.96 16.72
C GLU A 100 17.71 -26.27 15.57
N PHE A 101 16.40 -26.51 15.45
CA PHE A 101 15.55 -25.84 14.48
C PHE A 101 15.04 -24.52 15.04
N GLU A 102 15.33 -23.43 14.34
CA GLU A 102 14.69 -22.16 14.60
C GLU A 102 13.28 -22.17 14.00
N ILE A 103 12.29 -21.81 14.80
CA ILE A 103 10.90 -21.70 14.35
C ILE A 103 10.75 -20.35 13.64
N VAL A 104 10.39 -20.38 12.36
CA VAL A 104 10.17 -19.19 11.53
C VAL A 104 8.68 -18.81 11.53
N SER A 105 7.79 -19.79 11.38
CA SER A 105 6.33 -19.55 11.38
C SER A 105 5.56 -20.81 11.77
N GLU A 106 4.47 -20.64 12.52
CA GLU A 106 3.50 -21.69 12.87
C GLU A 106 2.20 -21.44 12.10
N GLN A 107 1.61 -22.50 11.53
CA GLN A 107 0.42 -22.43 10.68
C GLN A 107 -0.76 -23.16 11.35
N GLU A 108 -1.98 -22.63 11.17
CA GLU A 108 -3.18 -23.18 11.81
C GLU A 108 -3.50 -24.62 11.38
N ASP A 109 -3.06 -25.01 10.19
CA ASP A 109 -3.25 -26.35 9.66
C ASP A 109 -2.25 -27.37 10.26
N GLY A 110 -1.36 -26.97 11.17
CA GLY A 110 -0.37 -27.85 11.83
C GLY A 110 0.94 -27.99 11.07
N TYR A 111 1.17 -27.16 10.05
CA TYR A 111 2.49 -26.99 9.46
C TYR A 111 3.33 -25.97 10.24
N VAL A 112 4.65 -26.17 10.23
CA VAL A 112 5.62 -25.26 10.84
C VAL A 112 6.76 -25.05 9.86
N ILE A 113 7.06 -23.79 9.57
CA ILE A 113 8.26 -23.39 8.82
C ILE A 113 9.38 -23.25 9.82
N VAL A 114 10.46 -24.00 9.62
CA VAL A 114 11.67 -23.93 10.44
C VAL A 114 12.90 -23.68 9.58
N ALA A 115 13.94 -23.14 10.19
CA ALA A 115 15.25 -22.99 9.59
C ALA A 115 16.30 -23.74 10.43
N SER A 116 17.23 -24.43 9.78
CA SER A 116 18.38 -25.07 10.45
C SER A 116 19.69 -24.54 9.87
N GLU A 117 20.61 -24.09 10.72
CA GLU A 117 21.95 -23.69 10.27
C GLU A 117 22.76 -24.90 9.76
N ASP A 118 22.48 -26.08 10.29
CA ASP A 118 23.07 -27.33 9.84
C ASP A 118 22.36 -27.83 8.57
N VAL A 119 22.95 -27.52 7.42
CA VAL A 119 22.44 -27.95 6.11
C VAL A 119 22.52 -29.48 5.94
N ASP A 120 23.37 -30.18 6.69
CA ASP A 120 23.45 -31.65 6.70
C ASP A 120 22.35 -32.28 7.57
N LEU A 121 21.73 -31.51 8.47
CA LEU A 121 20.73 -32.00 9.43
C LEU A 121 21.25 -33.19 10.26
N ALA A 122 22.54 -33.19 10.60
CA ALA A 122 23.24 -34.32 11.21
C ALA A 122 22.67 -34.67 12.59
N ASP A 123 22.39 -33.67 13.42
CA ASP A 123 21.78 -33.86 14.74
C ASP A 123 20.36 -34.43 14.61
N PHE A 124 19.57 -33.91 13.67
CA PHE A 124 18.26 -34.44 13.38
C PHE A 124 18.32 -35.90 12.90
N GLN A 125 19.22 -36.24 11.98
CA GLN A 125 19.42 -37.62 11.53
C GLN A 125 19.87 -38.57 12.66
N THR A 126 20.70 -38.09 13.58
CA THR A 126 21.10 -38.83 14.78
C THR A 126 19.89 -39.12 15.67
N ARG A 127 19.03 -38.12 15.89
CA ARG A 127 17.79 -38.28 16.68
C ARG A 127 16.80 -39.25 16.04
N LEU A 128 16.71 -39.28 14.71
CA LEU A 128 15.92 -40.28 13.98
C LEU A 128 16.46 -41.71 14.22
N THR A 129 17.79 -41.86 14.21
CA THR A 129 18.45 -43.14 14.47
C THR A 129 18.19 -43.63 15.90
N ASP A 130 18.32 -42.75 16.89
CA ASP A 130 18.00 -43.05 18.30
C ASP A 130 16.52 -43.42 18.48
N PHE A 131 15.62 -42.72 17.78
CA PHE A 131 14.19 -43.03 17.82
C PHE A 131 13.88 -44.42 17.22
N ALA A 132 14.50 -44.77 16.08
CA ALA A 132 14.39 -46.09 15.48
C ALA A 132 14.91 -47.20 16.41
N ALA A 133 15.99 -46.93 17.17
CA ALA A 133 16.57 -47.83 18.16
C ALA A 133 15.82 -47.84 19.51
N ALA A 134 14.75 -47.04 19.67
CA ALA A 134 14.00 -46.87 20.91
C ALA A 134 14.82 -46.33 22.10
N THR A 135 15.95 -45.67 21.83
CA THR A 135 16.82 -45.03 22.82
C THR A 135 16.62 -43.51 22.88
N GLY A 136 15.93 -42.93 21.89
CA GLY A 136 15.71 -41.49 21.73
C GLY A 136 14.35 -40.97 22.20
N SER A 137 14.08 -39.71 21.86
CA SER A 137 12.86 -38.98 22.25
C SER A 137 11.61 -39.51 21.53
N ALA A 138 10.55 -39.81 22.29
CA ALA A 138 9.25 -40.20 21.73
C ALA A 138 8.53 -39.05 21.00
N ASN A 139 9.05 -37.82 21.07
CA ASN A 139 8.53 -36.67 20.34
C ASN A 139 8.87 -36.71 18.85
N ILE A 140 9.85 -37.50 18.41
CA ILE A 140 10.11 -37.68 16.96
C ILE A 140 8.85 -38.18 16.24
N ALA A 141 8.07 -39.06 16.87
CA ALA A 141 6.81 -39.55 16.30
C ALA A 141 5.75 -38.46 16.06
N LYS A 142 5.89 -37.31 16.73
CA LYS A 142 5.01 -36.14 16.57
C LYS A 142 5.42 -35.25 15.39
N ILE A 143 6.58 -35.50 14.78
CA ILE A 143 6.96 -34.91 13.49
C ILE A 143 6.40 -35.85 12.43
N HIS A 144 5.23 -35.54 11.89
CA HIS A 144 4.53 -36.43 10.98
C HIS A 144 5.24 -36.53 9.63
N GLU A 145 5.74 -35.40 9.12
CA GLU A 145 6.35 -35.32 7.80
C GLU A 145 7.37 -34.18 7.75
N ILE A 146 8.46 -34.39 7.02
CA ILE A 146 9.25 -33.31 6.41
C ILE A 146 8.77 -33.23 4.97
N ARG A 147 8.18 -32.09 4.60
CA ARG A 147 7.57 -31.93 3.29
C ARG A 147 8.66 -31.80 2.23
N GLU A 148 8.62 -32.65 1.20
CA GLU A 148 9.48 -32.54 0.02
C GLU A 148 8.96 -31.44 -0.94
N ASP A 149 8.96 -30.20 -0.46
CA ASP A 149 8.53 -29.02 -1.21
C ASP A 149 9.67 -28.46 -2.06
N LEU A 150 10.12 -29.24 -3.06
CA LEU A 150 11.34 -28.94 -3.82
C LEU A 150 11.24 -27.65 -4.65
N ALA A 151 10.03 -27.29 -5.10
CA ALA A 151 9.74 -26.03 -5.79
C ALA A 151 9.42 -24.86 -4.83
N GLN A 152 9.29 -25.16 -3.53
CA GLN A 152 8.85 -24.25 -2.48
C GLN A 152 7.41 -23.72 -2.66
N ASP A 153 6.57 -24.31 -3.51
CA ASP A 153 5.21 -23.81 -3.78
C ASP A 153 4.35 -23.79 -2.50
N GLU A 154 4.50 -24.81 -1.65
CA GLU A 154 3.75 -24.90 -0.40
C GLU A 154 4.25 -23.91 0.65
N ARG A 155 5.57 -23.68 0.74
CA ARG A 155 6.15 -22.62 1.57
C ARG A 155 5.71 -21.25 1.07
N LEU A 156 5.79 -20.98 -0.24
CA LEU A 156 5.38 -19.72 -0.86
C LEU A 156 3.92 -19.40 -0.56
N SER A 157 3.01 -20.37 -0.68
CA SER A 157 1.58 -20.18 -0.36
C SER A 157 1.30 -19.77 1.09
N ARG A 158 2.27 -19.95 1.99
CA ARG A 158 2.16 -19.64 3.43
C ARG A 158 2.86 -18.34 3.82
N ILE A 159 3.83 -17.89 3.04
CA ILE A 159 4.59 -16.66 3.32
C ILE A 159 4.19 -15.50 2.39
N LEU A 160 3.62 -15.75 1.22
CA LEU A 160 3.18 -14.70 0.30
C LEU A 160 1.73 -14.29 0.59
N SER A 161 1.42 -13.01 0.40
CA SER A 161 0.01 -12.57 0.30
C SER A 161 -0.72 -13.33 -0.82
N PRO A 162 -2.06 -13.47 -0.75
CA PRO A 162 -2.84 -14.10 -1.82
C PRO A 162 -2.63 -13.45 -3.20
N VAL A 163 -2.34 -12.14 -3.20
CA VAL A 163 -2.15 -11.36 -4.42
C VAL A 163 -0.76 -11.63 -5.02
N LEU A 164 0.31 -11.53 -4.22
CA LEU A 164 1.65 -11.89 -4.66
C LEU A 164 1.70 -13.35 -5.10
N MET A 165 1.03 -14.26 -4.40
CA MET A 165 0.98 -15.67 -4.76
C MET A 165 0.35 -15.88 -6.15
N ALA A 166 -0.73 -15.17 -6.47
CA ALA A 166 -1.37 -15.25 -7.78
C ALA A 166 -0.51 -14.69 -8.91
N GLU A 167 0.26 -13.63 -8.64
CA GLU A 167 1.15 -13.00 -9.62
C GLU A 167 2.49 -13.74 -9.76
N TRP A 168 2.93 -14.45 -8.71
CA TRP A 168 4.26 -15.06 -8.60
C TRP A 168 4.75 -15.82 -9.84
N PRO A 169 3.93 -16.69 -10.48
CA PRO A 169 4.36 -17.48 -11.63
C PRO A 169 4.54 -16.64 -12.90
N VAL A 170 3.90 -15.48 -12.99
CA VAL A 170 3.82 -14.65 -14.21
C VAL A 170 4.55 -13.32 -14.07
N MET A 171 5.20 -13.04 -12.94
CA MET A 171 5.93 -11.78 -12.76
C MET A 171 7.09 -11.68 -13.76
N PRO A 172 7.17 -10.62 -14.57
CA PRO A 172 8.32 -10.36 -15.43
C PRO A 172 9.54 -10.01 -14.58
N ASP A 173 10.70 -10.60 -14.86
CA ASP A 173 11.93 -10.43 -14.07
C ASP A 173 12.32 -8.97 -13.80
N THR A 174 12.06 -8.08 -14.76
CA THR A 174 12.39 -6.65 -14.68
C THR A 174 11.32 -5.80 -14.01
N ALA A 175 10.13 -6.35 -13.72
CA ALA A 175 9.06 -5.60 -13.07
C ALA A 175 9.47 -5.21 -11.64
N SER A 176 9.16 -3.99 -11.23
CA SER A 176 9.48 -3.49 -9.89
C SER A 176 8.31 -3.72 -8.94
N TYR A 177 8.60 -4.28 -7.77
CA TYR A 177 7.66 -4.54 -6.68
C TYR A 177 8.06 -3.76 -5.45
N VAL A 178 7.06 -3.33 -4.68
CA VAL A 178 7.24 -2.81 -3.33
C VAL A 178 6.59 -3.80 -2.38
N CYS A 179 7.35 -4.36 -1.45
CA CYS A 179 6.88 -5.37 -0.53
C CYS A 179 7.43 -5.11 0.88
N ASP A 180 6.62 -5.43 1.88
CA ASP A 180 7.05 -5.60 3.25
C ASP A 180 7.53 -7.05 3.42
N VAL A 181 8.81 -7.21 3.78
CA VAL A 181 9.46 -8.52 3.99
C VAL A 181 9.75 -8.68 5.47
N SER A 182 9.07 -9.64 6.09
CA SER A 182 9.12 -9.90 7.51
C SER A 182 10.03 -11.10 7.80
N VAL A 183 11.00 -10.87 8.69
CA VAL A 183 12.12 -11.79 8.95
C VAL A 183 12.14 -12.14 10.42
N ALA A 184 12.10 -13.44 10.73
CA ALA A 184 12.24 -13.95 12.08
C ALA A 184 13.67 -13.64 12.59
N CYS A 185 13.81 -13.46 13.90
CA CYS A 185 15.06 -13.26 14.65
C CYS A 185 15.02 -14.00 16.00
N ILE A 186 14.26 -15.10 16.07
CA ILE A 186 14.02 -15.81 17.33
C ILE A 186 15.29 -16.51 17.82
N GLY A 187 16.05 -17.10 16.89
CA GLY A 187 17.18 -17.97 17.20
C GLY A 187 16.77 -19.29 17.88
N ASN A 188 17.72 -19.94 18.53
CA ASN A 188 17.52 -21.20 19.27
C ASN A 188 17.58 -21.01 20.82
N TRP A 189 17.43 -19.79 21.33
CA TRP A 189 17.49 -19.47 22.77
C TRP A 189 16.19 -18.85 23.29
N GLU A 190 15.96 -18.99 24.60
CA GLU A 190 14.76 -18.47 25.28
C GLU A 190 15.10 -17.32 26.23
N VAL A 191 14.23 -16.31 26.28
CA VAL A 191 14.26 -15.33 27.37
C VAL A 191 13.85 -16.02 28.66
N PRO A 192 14.71 -16.03 29.71
CA PRO A 192 14.41 -16.75 30.93
C PRO A 192 13.15 -16.20 31.59
N ALA A 193 12.26 -17.12 32.00
CA ALA A 193 11.07 -16.75 32.75
C ALA A 193 11.43 -16.03 34.05
N LYS A 194 10.69 -14.96 34.39
CA LYS A 194 10.89 -14.26 35.67
C LYS A 194 10.72 -15.25 36.82
N PRO A 195 11.72 -15.41 37.71
CA PRO A 195 11.61 -16.32 38.84
C PRO A 195 10.43 -15.92 39.72
N LYS A 196 9.71 -16.89 40.26
CA LYS A 196 8.68 -16.63 41.27
C LYS A 196 9.35 -16.49 42.62
N ARG A 197 9.02 -15.44 43.37
CA ARG A 197 9.55 -15.23 44.72
C ARG A 197 9.00 -16.28 45.67
N ASP A 198 9.88 -17.11 46.25
CA ASP A 198 9.50 -17.98 47.37
C ASP A 198 9.35 -17.13 48.64
N ARG A 199 8.27 -17.37 49.38
CA ARG A 199 7.98 -16.70 50.66
C ARG A 199 9.04 -16.96 51.73
N ARG A 200 9.87 -17.99 51.56
CA ARG A 200 10.94 -18.39 52.49
C ARG A 200 12.28 -17.70 52.20
N TRP A 201 12.42 -16.98 51.08
CA TRP A 201 13.67 -16.32 50.73
C TRP A 201 13.86 -14.99 51.47
N LYS A 202 15.09 -14.75 51.96
CA LYS A 202 15.51 -13.42 52.43
C LYS A 202 15.52 -12.41 51.28
N ASP A 203 15.33 -11.13 51.58
CA ASP A 203 15.35 -10.06 50.58
C ASP A 203 16.64 -10.05 49.74
N GLU A 204 17.80 -10.27 50.37
CA GLU A 204 19.10 -10.37 49.69
C GLU A 204 19.15 -11.54 48.68
N THR A 205 18.51 -12.67 49.02
CA THR A 205 18.46 -13.85 48.15
C THR A 205 17.53 -13.61 46.96
N TRP A 206 16.40 -12.92 47.20
CA TRP A 206 15.49 -12.50 46.14
C TRP A 206 16.14 -11.47 45.21
N ALA A 207 16.79 -10.44 45.76
CA ALA A 207 17.49 -9.41 45.00
C ALA A 207 18.59 -10.02 44.10
N ARG A 208 19.37 -10.99 44.60
CA ARG A 208 20.35 -11.71 43.77
C ARG A 208 19.68 -12.49 42.63
N LYS A 209 18.60 -13.23 42.91
CA LYS A 209 17.85 -13.99 41.88
C LYS A 209 17.20 -13.08 40.84
N GLU A 210 16.70 -11.92 41.25
CA GLU A 210 16.13 -10.91 40.36
C GLU A 210 17.22 -10.26 39.49
N ASN A 211 18.39 -9.97 40.06
CA ASN A 211 19.54 -9.46 39.31
C ASN A 211 20.09 -10.49 38.31
N ASP A 212 20.26 -11.76 38.73
CA ASP A 212 20.69 -12.84 37.84
C ASP A 212 19.72 -13.04 36.67
N TRP A 213 18.41 -12.96 36.95
CA TRP A 213 17.38 -13.02 35.90
C TRP A 213 17.45 -11.80 34.97
N SER A 214 17.60 -10.60 35.53
CA SER A 214 17.73 -9.37 34.75
C SER A 214 18.93 -9.41 33.81
N ASN A 215 20.08 -9.88 34.28
CA ASN A 215 21.29 -10.02 33.48
C ASN A 215 21.10 -11.04 32.35
N ARG A 216 20.57 -12.22 32.64
CA ARG A 216 20.30 -13.24 31.60
C ARG A 216 19.26 -12.77 30.58
N ARG A 217 18.30 -11.94 31.00
CA ARG A 217 17.31 -11.32 30.11
C ARG A 217 17.96 -10.27 29.20
N LEU A 218 18.84 -9.42 29.73
CA LEU A 218 19.62 -8.48 28.93
C LEU A 218 20.52 -9.21 27.92
N GLU A 219 21.25 -10.24 28.36
CA GLU A 219 22.08 -11.07 27.47
C GLU A 219 21.27 -11.72 26.34
N ALA A 220 20.02 -12.10 26.59
CA ALA A 220 19.14 -12.63 25.55
C ALA A 220 18.73 -11.56 24.52
N TYR A 221 18.43 -10.33 24.96
CA TYR A 221 18.17 -9.21 24.05
C TYR A 221 19.41 -8.81 23.24
N ASP A 222 20.59 -8.76 23.88
CA ASP A 222 21.86 -8.47 23.18
C ASP A 222 22.20 -9.53 22.12
N ARG A 223 21.73 -10.78 22.30
CA ARG A 223 21.86 -11.82 21.26
C ARG A 223 20.88 -11.59 20.12
N TRP A 224 19.64 -11.19 20.42
CA TRP A 224 18.65 -10.88 19.39
C TRP A 224 19.04 -9.69 18.53
N GLU A 225 19.53 -8.60 19.13
CA GLU A 225 20.02 -7.45 18.36
C GLU A 225 21.18 -7.83 17.45
N ARG A 226 22.15 -8.61 17.94
CA ARG A 226 23.25 -9.11 17.10
C ARG A 226 22.75 -10.00 15.96
N LEU A 227 21.83 -10.91 16.23
CA LEU A 227 21.24 -11.78 15.20
C LEU A 227 20.51 -10.96 14.14
N LYS A 228 19.75 -9.94 14.57
CA LYS A 228 19.06 -9.02 13.67
C LYS A 228 20.03 -8.24 12.80
N GLU A 229 21.12 -7.70 13.36
CA GLU A 229 22.17 -7.03 12.59
C GLU A 229 22.82 -7.98 11.57
N GLU A 230 23.16 -9.19 11.96
CA GLU A 230 23.73 -10.22 11.08
C GLU A 230 22.79 -10.55 9.91
N ARG A 231 21.50 -10.74 10.19
CA ARG A 231 20.45 -11.02 9.19
C ARG A 231 20.22 -9.85 8.25
N LEU A 232 20.15 -8.65 8.79
CA LEU A 232 20.00 -7.43 8.00
C LEU A 232 21.20 -7.23 7.06
N LEU A 233 22.43 -7.53 7.51
CA LEU A 233 23.62 -7.50 6.67
C LEU A 233 23.54 -8.50 5.51
N VAL A 234 23.05 -9.72 5.76
CA VAL A 234 22.83 -10.72 4.70
C VAL A 234 21.84 -10.20 3.66
N ILE A 235 20.68 -9.72 4.10
CA ILE A 235 19.61 -9.24 3.20
C ILE A 235 20.10 -8.03 2.40
N ARG A 236 20.81 -7.09 3.03
CA ARG A 236 21.39 -5.93 2.35
C ARG A 236 22.30 -6.33 1.19
N ARG A 237 23.10 -7.39 1.31
CA ARG A 237 23.92 -7.88 0.19
C ARG A 237 23.08 -8.30 -1.03
N ILE A 238 21.92 -8.92 -0.79
CA ILE A 238 20.97 -9.30 -1.86
C ILE A 238 20.34 -8.05 -2.46
N ILE A 239 19.86 -7.13 -1.62
CA ILE A 239 19.25 -5.86 -2.02
C ILE A 239 20.23 -5.05 -2.89
N ASP A 240 21.46 -4.86 -2.44
CA ASP A 240 22.50 -4.11 -3.14
C ASP A 240 22.83 -4.72 -4.51
N TYR A 241 22.92 -6.06 -4.58
CA TYR A 241 23.18 -6.78 -5.83
C TYR A 241 22.11 -6.52 -6.90
N TYR A 242 20.84 -6.46 -6.48
CA TYR A 242 19.71 -6.16 -7.39
C TYR A 242 19.40 -4.67 -7.52
N GLN A 243 20.25 -3.79 -6.97
CA GLN A 243 20.03 -2.34 -6.96
C GLN A 243 18.65 -1.96 -6.40
N ALA A 244 18.20 -2.73 -5.41
CA ALA A 244 16.94 -2.49 -4.71
C ALA A 244 17.08 -1.39 -3.66
N GLU A 245 15.96 -0.80 -3.29
CA GLU A 245 15.89 0.32 -2.35
C GLU A 245 15.15 -0.12 -1.09
N ILE A 246 15.71 0.12 0.10
CA ILE A 246 14.99 -0.01 1.37
C ILE A 246 14.24 1.31 1.58
N LEU A 247 12.92 1.30 1.42
CA LEU A 247 12.06 2.47 1.58
C LEU A 247 11.77 2.77 3.04
N GLN A 248 11.63 1.73 3.86
CA GLN A 248 11.39 1.86 5.30
C GLN A 248 12.01 0.68 6.05
N ASP A 249 12.64 0.99 7.18
CA ASP A 249 13.09 0.04 8.18
C ASP A 249 12.23 0.30 9.42
N VAL A 250 11.26 -0.59 9.67
CA VAL A 250 10.22 -0.38 10.70
C VAL A 250 10.82 -0.31 12.11
N ASP A 251 12.01 -0.89 12.30
CA ASP A 251 12.72 -0.90 13.57
C ASP A 251 13.66 0.29 13.79
N ASN A 252 13.97 1.06 12.75
CA ASN A 252 14.94 2.16 12.82
C ASN A 252 14.27 3.55 13.00
N HIS A 253 12.95 3.57 13.15
CA HIS A 253 12.19 4.77 13.51
C HIS A 253 12.02 4.83 15.03
N ASP A 254 12.03 6.06 15.60
CA ASP A 254 11.82 6.43 17.01
C ASP A 254 10.51 5.91 17.68
N ALA A 255 9.86 4.90 17.11
CA ALA A 255 8.71 4.22 17.66
C ALA A 255 9.16 2.99 18.48
N ALA A 256 9.54 3.22 19.74
CA ALA A 256 9.70 2.17 20.75
C ALA A 256 8.45 1.27 20.96
N ALA A 257 7.37 1.51 20.21
CA ALA A 257 6.09 0.80 20.24
C ALA A 257 5.94 -0.30 19.16
N LEU A 258 6.84 -0.39 18.16
CA LEU A 258 6.70 -1.35 17.04
C LEU A 258 7.82 -2.38 16.92
N SER A 259 8.89 -2.26 17.70
CA SER A 259 9.99 -3.23 17.65
C SER A 259 9.62 -4.52 18.39
N LEU A 260 9.33 -5.57 17.61
CA LEU A 260 9.24 -6.92 18.13
C LEU A 260 10.67 -7.44 18.33
N PRO A 261 11.03 -7.92 19.52
CA PRO A 261 12.41 -8.29 19.81
C PRO A 261 12.87 -9.55 19.06
N ASP A 262 11.96 -10.24 18.39
CA ASP A 262 12.13 -11.56 17.78
C ASP A 262 11.89 -11.57 16.26
N SER A 263 11.73 -10.40 15.62
CA SER A 263 11.60 -10.24 14.18
C SER A 263 11.85 -8.79 13.73
N PHE A 264 12.06 -8.56 12.43
CA PHE A 264 12.04 -7.23 11.83
C PHE A 264 11.33 -7.24 10.48
N THR A 265 10.83 -6.09 10.04
CA THR A 265 10.18 -5.93 8.73
C THR A 265 10.85 -4.82 7.93
N LEU A 266 11.20 -5.13 6.68
CA LEU A 266 11.75 -4.17 5.73
C LEU A 266 10.74 -3.90 4.62
N ARG A 267 10.47 -2.62 4.35
CA ARG A 267 9.80 -2.22 3.11
C ARG A 267 10.85 -2.03 2.04
N ILE A 268 10.82 -2.87 1.01
CA ILE A 268 11.80 -2.84 -0.07
C ILE A 268 11.13 -2.61 -1.42
N LYS A 269 11.80 -1.86 -2.29
CA LYS A 269 11.51 -1.75 -3.71
C LYS A 269 12.55 -2.53 -4.49
N ILE A 270 12.15 -3.63 -5.13
CA ILE A 270 13.06 -4.59 -5.76
C ILE A 270 12.50 -5.07 -7.09
N SER A 271 13.36 -5.55 -7.99
CA SER A 271 12.92 -6.25 -9.22
C SER A 271 12.31 -7.61 -8.88
N ALA A 272 11.39 -8.12 -9.71
CA ALA A 272 10.77 -9.43 -9.49
C ALA A 272 11.83 -10.55 -9.42
N LYS A 273 12.89 -10.44 -10.21
CA LYS A 273 14.04 -11.35 -10.14
C LYS A 273 14.72 -11.30 -8.77
N GLY A 274 14.97 -10.11 -8.25
CA GLY A 274 15.56 -9.93 -6.92
C GLY A 274 14.64 -10.39 -5.79
N LEU A 275 13.34 -10.16 -5.92
CA LEU A 275 12.34 -10.64 -4.96
C LEU A 275 12.33 -12.17 -4.91
N ARG A 276 12.29 -12.84 -6.07
CA ARG A 276 12.38 -14.31 -6.14
C ARG A 276 13.65 -14.84 -5.51
N ASP A 277 14.80 -14.22 -5.79
CA ASP A 277 16.06 -14.60 -5.18
C ASP A 277 15.96 -14.51 -3.65
N LEU A 278 15.56 -13.36 -3.11
CA LEU A 278 15.44 -13.15 -1.68
C LEU A 278 14.50 -14.17 -1.02
N VAL A 279 13.28 -14.33 -1.54
CA VAL A 279 12.23 -15.16 -0.91
C VAL A 279 12.55 -16.64 -0.96
N LEU A 280 13.09 -17.13 -2.08
CA LEU A 280 13.40 -18.55 -2.26
C LEU A 280 14.69 -18.95 -1.54
N ASN A 281 15.61 -18.02 -1.30
CA ASN A 281 16.95 -18.36 -0.80
C ASN A 281 17.24 -17.84 0.62
N TYR A 282 16.30 -17.12 1.24
CA TYR A 282 16.42 -16.66 2.60
C TYR A 282 15.41 -17.37 3.53
N PRO A 283 15.86 -18.34 4.36
CA PRO A 283 15.01 -19.25 5.13
C PRO A 283 14.15 -18.56 6.20
N TYR A 284 14.65 -17.46 6.77
CA TYR A 284 14.08 -16.81 7.94
C TYR A 284 12.91 -15.87 7.61
N ILE A 285 12.47 -15.82 6.36
CA ILE A 285 11.27 -15.06 5.94
C ILE A 285 10.03 -15.83 6.36
N PHE A 286 9.17 -15.17 7.13
CA PHE A 286 7.86 -15.70 7.53
C PHE A 286 6.69 -15.04 6.81
N GLU A 287 6.90 -13.85 6.22
CA GLU A 287 5.86 -13.14 5.48
C GLU A 287 6.47 -12.19 4.43
N VAL A 288 5.80 -12.08 3.30
CA VAL A 288 6.03 -11.12 2.24
C VAL A 288 4.67 -10.65 1.73
N ALA A 289 4.37 -9.39 1.96
CA ALA A 289 3.11 -8.79 1.56
C ALA A 289 3.37 -7.48 0.81
N GLU A 290 2.43 -7.08 -0.04
CA GLU A 290 2.37 -5.69 -0.45
C GLU A 290 2.08 -4.79 0.77
N PRO A 291 2.59 -3.55 0.78
CA PRO A 291 2.18 -2.56 1.77
C PRO A 291 0.66 -2.47 1.92
N ASP A 292 0.15 -2.48 3.16
CA ASP A 292 -1.25 -2.16 3.43
C ASP A 292 -1.59 -0.76 2.89
N ASP A 293 -2.64 -0.66 2.07
CA ASP A 293 -2.92 0.53 1.26
C ASP A 293 -3.38 1.75 2.09
N ILE A 294 -2.60 2.82 1.97
CA ILE A 294 -3.12 4.08 1.42
C ILE A 294 -2.64 4.13 -0.03
N GLU A 295 -3.51 3.76 -0.98
CA GLU A 295 -3.35 3.74 -2.45
C GLU A 295 -1.91 3.61 -3.01
N THR A 296 -1.48 2.38 -3.27
CA THR A 296 -0.18 2.09 -3.91
C THR A 296 -0.19 2.27 -5.44
N PRO A 297 0.96 2.61 -6.07
CA PRO A 297 1.08 2.69 -7.53
C PRO A 297 0.69 1.39 -8.27
N GLN A 298 0.88 0.24 -7.64
CA GLN A 298 0.48 -1.07 -8.16
C GLN A 298 -1.04 -1.20 -8.24
N GLN A 299 -1.76 -0.75 -7.20
CA GLN A 299 -3.21 -0.74 -7.20
C GLN A 299 -3.74 0.18 -8.30
N ILE A 300 -3.21 1.40 -8.43
CA ILE A 300 -3.59 2.34 -9.49
C ILE A 300 -3.34 1.72 -10.88
N ALA A 301 -2.20 1.06 -11.09
CA ALA A 301 -1.88 0.40 -12.36
C ALA A 301 -2.82 -0.78 -12.66
N ARG A 302 -3.19 -1.59 -11.65
CA ARG A 302 -4.16 -2.69 -11.80
C ARG A 302 -5.54 -2.16 -12.14
N GLU A 303 -6.00 -1.12 -11.44
CA GLU A 303 -7.30 -0.47 -11.68
C GLU A 303 -7.35 0.19 -13.06
N LEU A 304 -6.29 0.88 -13.48
CA LEU A 304 -6.20 1.46 -14.81
C LEU A 304 -6.22 0.38 -15.89
N LYS A 305 -5.47 -0.71 -15.71
CA LYS A 305 -5.46 -1.84 -16.66
C LYS A 305 -6.82 -2.54 -16.73
N ALA A 306 -7.50 -2.69 -15.60
CA ALA A 306 -8.85 -3.24 -15.56
C ALA A 306 -9.84 -2.34 -16.28
N LEU A 307 -9.71 -1.01 -16.11
CA LEU A 307 -10.50 -0.03 -16.83
C LEU A 307 -10.21 -0.08 -18.34
N GLU A 308 -8.94 -0.06 -18.76
CA GLU A 308 -8.52 -0.20 -20.16
C GLU A 308 -9.05 -1.47 -20.82
N ALA A 309 -9.11 -2.58 -20.08
CA ALA A 309 -9.70 -3.82 -20.59
C ALA A 309 -11.23 -3.77 -20.67
N ALA A 310 -11.88 -3.03 -19.77
CA ALA A 310 -13.32 -2.97 -19.65
C ALA A 310 -13.98 -1.96 -20.60
N ILE A 311 -13.33 -0.82 -20.87
CA ILE A 311 -13.89 0.28 -21.65
C ILE A 311 -13.07 0.59 -22.91
N ARG A 312 -13.78 0.87 -24.00
CA ARG A 312 -13.20 1.33 -25.26
C ARG A 312 -13.91 2.60 -25.72
N ILE A 313 -13.23 3.74 -25.58
CA ILE A 313 -13.71 5.01 -26.12
C ILE A 313 -13.34 5.09 -27.60
N GLN A 314 -14.33 5.35 -28.45
CA GLN A 314 -14.15 5.57 -29.87
C GLN A 314 -14.10 7.07 -30.13
N PRO A 315 -13.11 7.56 -30.91
CA PRO A 315 -13.00 8.97 -31.24
C PRO A 315 -14.24 9.41 -32.04
N PRO A 316 -14.59 10.70 -31.98
CA PRO A 316 -15.60 11.26 -32.86
C PRO A 316 -15.19 11.12 -34.35
N PRO A 317 -16.16 11.11 -35.28
CA PRO A 317 -15.88 11.28 -36.70
C PRO A 317 -15.00 12.52 -36.97
N GLU A 318 -14.17 12.49 -38.01
CA GLU A 318 -13.25 13.60 -38.31
C GLU A 318 -13.99 14.93 -38.55
N ASP A 319 -15.16 14.87 -39.16
CA ASP A 319 -16.07 15.98 -39.46
C ASP A 319 -17.06 16.30 -38.32
N ALA A 320 -16.95 15.63 -37.18
CA ALA A 320 -17.75 15.93 -36.00
C ALA A 320 -17.51 17.37 -35.52
N PRO A 321 -18.52 18.01 -34.90
CA PRO A 321 -18.34 19.34 -34.32
C PRO A 321 -17.26 19.33 -33.24
N ALA A 322 -16.71 20.52 -32.97
CA ALA A 322 -15.80 20.73 -31.86
C ALA A 322 -16.42 21.68 -30.83
N VAL A 323 -16.11 21.43 -29.57
CA VAL A 323 -16.39 22.34 -28.46
C VAL A 323 -15.07 22.73 -27.81
N CYS A 324 -14.81 24.03 -27.73
CA CYS A 324 -13.66 24.54 -27.01
C CYS A 324 -13.99 24.71 -25.53
N VAL A 325 -13.21 24.10 -24.65
CA VAL A 325 -13.30 24.22 -23.19
C VAL A 325 -12.31 25.29 -22.71
N MET A 326 -12.83 26.41 -22.21
CA MET A 326 -12.02 27.48 -21.63
C MET A 326 -11.92 27.31 -20.12
N ASP A 327 -10.82 26.74 -19.62
CA ASP A 327 -10.72 26.34 -18.21
C ASP A 327 -9.26 26.24 -17.70
N SER A 328 -8.97 25.43 -16.66
CA SER A 328 -7.65 25.24 -16.04
C SER A 328 -6.66 24.35 -16.81
N GLY A 329 -7.07 23.85 -17.98
CA GLY A 329 -6.37 22.82 -18.74
C GLY A 329 -7.10 21.49 -18.69
N ILE A 330 -6.56 20.47 -19.35
CA ILE A 330 -7.13 19.12 -19.38
C ILE A 330 -5.98 18.11 -19.22
N GLN A 331 -6.20 17.06 -18.43
CA GLN A 331 -5.36 15.86 -18.47
C GLN A 331 -5.64 15.08 -19.76
N GLU A 332 -5.09 15.53 -20.89
CA GLU A 332 -5.44 15.07 -22.24
C GLU A 332 -5.13 13.59 -22.52
N GLN A 333 -4.31 12.96 -21.67
CA GLN A 333 -3.97 11.54 -21.74
C GLN A 333 -4.87 10.66 -20.88
N HIS A 334 -5.86 11.25 -20.20
CA HIS A 334 -6.81 10.49 -19.41
C HIS A 334 -7.62 9.54 -20.31
N ILE A 335 -7.65 8.24 -19.97
CA ILE A 335 -8.24 7.19 -20.81
C ILE A 335 -9.66 7.49 -21.32
N LEU A 336 -10.49 8.10 -20.48
CA LEU A 336 -11.87 8.44 -20.84
C LEU A 336 -11.98 9.68 -21.75
N LEU A 337 -10.94 10.50 -21.84
CA LEU A 337 -10.97 11.77 -22.56
C LEU A 337 -10.15 11.70 -23.86
N GLU A 338 -9.00 11.03 -23.79
CA GLU A 338 -7.93 11.07 -24.79
C GLU A 338 -8.41 10.91 -26.24
N PRO A 339 -9.31 9.97 -26.57
CA PRO A 339 -9.78 9.81 -27.95
C PRO A 339 -10.66 10.95 -28.46
N GLY A 340 -11.23 11.76 -27.57
CA GLY A 340 -12.04 12.93 -27.92
C GLY A 340 -11.29 14.25 -27.92
N ILE A 341 -10.01 14.28 -27.54
CA ILE A 341 -9.23 15.52 -27.46
C ILE A 341 -8.55 15.84 -28.79
N ASP A 342 -8.74 17.05 -29.29
CA ASP A 342 -8.06 17.60 -30.46
C ASP A 342 -6.68 18.19 -30.08
N LYS A 343 -5.77 17.30 -29.65
CA LYS A 343 -4.48 17.63 -29.02
C LYS A 343 -3.60 18.59 -29.82
N SER A 344 -3.67 18.53 -31.15
CA SER A 344 -2.84 19.38 -32.02
C SER A 344 -3.21 20.86 -31.93
N THR A 345 -4.43 21.17 -31.51
CA THR A 345 -4.95 22.54 -31.41
C THR A 345 -4.97 23.08 -29.98
N SER A 346 -4.80 22.20 -28.98
CA SER A 346 -4.76 22.57 -27.57
C SER A 346 -3.72 23.65 -27.28
N ARG A 347 -4.12 24.65 -26.48
CA ARG A 347 -3.28 25.83 -26.23
C ARG A 347 -3.46 26.43 -24.85
N CYS A 348 -2.34 26.83 -24.25
CA CYS A 348 -2.28 27.64 -23.05
C CYS A 348 -2.21 29.13 -23.40
N PHE A 349 -3.04 29.91 -22.70
CA PHE A 349 -3.17 31.36 -22.86
C PHE A 349 -2.69 32.12 -21.61
N LEU A 350 -2.13 31.42 -20.61
CA LEU A 350 -1.53 32.04 -19.44
C LEU A 350 -0.24 32.80 -19.82
N PRO A 351 0.01 34.00 -19.26
CA PRO A 351 1.23 34.73 -19.47
C PRO A 351 2.42 34.00 -18.81
N ALA A 352 3.61 34.15 -19.41
CA ALA A 352 4.85 33.57 -18.89
C ALA A 352 4.85 32.03 -18.71
N VAL A 353 3.89 31.34 -19.34
CA VAL A 353 3.78 29.87 -19.40
C VAL A 353 3.91 29.45 -20.86
N SER A 354 4.43 28.25 -21.12
CA SER A 354 4.54 27.74 -22.49
C SER A 354 3.15 27.62 -23.13
N PRO A 355 2.95 28.03 -24.40
CA PRO A 355 1.68 27.81 -25.10
C PRO A 355 1.27 26.33 -25.21
N THR A 356 2.22 25.40 -25.05
CA THR A 356 1.98 23.95 -25.07
C THR A 356 1.75 23.35 -23.69
N ASP A 357 1.82 24.15 -22.62
CA ASP A 357 1.57 23.70 -21.26
C ASP A 357 0.05 23.71 -20.97
N VAL A 358 -0.62 22.70 -21.51
CA VAL A 358 -2.10 22.60 -21.56
C VAL A 358 -2.68 21.69 -20.48
N ALA A 359 -1.83 21.12 -19.63
CA ALA A 359 -2.23 20.20 -18.58
C ALA A 359 -3.01 20.91 -17.46
N ASP A 360 -3.89 20.16 -16.80
CA ASP A 360 -4.67 20.65 -15.67
C ASP A 360 -3.93 20.42 -14.35
N TYR A 361 -3.52 21.50 -13.70
CA TYR A 361 -2.75 21.45 -12.46
C TYR A 361 -3.59 21.69 -11.20
N VAL A 362 -4.92 21.81 -11.33
CA VAL A 362 -5.80 22.00 -10.17
C VAL A 362 -5.88 20.71 -9.35
N SER A 363 -5.65 20.83 -8.04
CA SER A 363 -5.68 19.68 -7.12
C SER A 363 -7.04 18.98 -7.09
N GLY A 364 -7.04 17.67 -6.79
CA GLY A 364 -8.26 16.86 -6.79
C GLY A 364 -8.80 16.53 -8.18
N GLY A 365 -7.91 16.30 -9.15
CA GLY A 365 -8.28 15.78 -10.47
C GLY A 365 -8.65 16.85 -11.51
N GLY A 366 -8.30 18.12 -11.30
CA GLY A 366 -8.42 19.14 -12.32
C GLY A 366 -9.84 19.70 -12.54
N HIS A 367 -10.01 21.02 -12.63
CA HIS A 367 -11.33 21.60 -12.93
C HIS A 367 -11.72 21.39 -14.39
N GLY A 368 -10.88 21.82 -15.32
CA GLY A 368 -11.11 21.66 -16.76
C GLY A 368 -11.19 20.19 -17.20
N THR A 369 -10.44 19.30 -16.55
CA THR A 369 -10.52 17.85 -16.78
C THR A 369 -11.90 17.29 -16.46
N ARG A 370 -12.51 17.70 -15.33
CA ARG A 370 -13.88 17.31 -14.97
C ARG A 370 -14.92 17.91 -15.91
N VAL A 371 -14.72 19.16 -16.35
CA VAL A 371 -15.59 19.82 -17.34
C VAL A 371 -15.56 19.07 -18.67
N ALA A 372 -14.39 18.68 -19.16
CA ALA A 372 -14.24 17.88 -20.37
C ALA A 372 -14.90 16.49 -20.25
N GLY A 373 -14.79 15.86 -19.08
CA GLY A 373 -15.48 14.61 -18.79
C GLY A 373 -17.00 14.74 -18.86
N ALA A 374 -17.56 15.79 -18.25
CA ALA A 374 -19.00 16.06 -18.32
C ALA A 374 -19.47 16.36 -19.75
N LEU A 375 -18.64 17.02 -20.56
CA LEU A 375 -18.93 17.29 -21.97
C LEU A 375 -18.98 16.00 -22.79
N LEU A 376 -18.02 15.10 -22.62
CA LEU A 376 -17.91 13.87 -23.42
C LEU A 376 -18.86 12.76 -22.95
N HIS A 377 -19.12 12.66 -21.65
CA HIS A 377 -19.84 11.52 -21.05
C HIS A 377 -21.14 11.91 -20.33
N GLY A 378 -21.44 13.21 -20.21
CA GLY A 378 -22.58 13.69 -19.45
C GLY A 378 -22.48 13.39 -17.95
N GLU A 379 -23.61 13.12 -17.31
CA GLU A 379 -23.70 12.82 -15.88
C GLU A 379 -23.26 11.38 -15.52
N HIS A 380 -23.17 10.49 -16.51
CA HIS A 380 -22.91 9.07 -16.30
C HIS A 380 -21.54 8.69 -16.86
N VAL A 381 -20.56 8.52 -15.98
CA VAL A 381 -19.23 8.05 -16.39
C VAL A 381 -19.31 6.55 -16.76
N PRO A 382 -19.04 6.18 -18.01
CA PRO A 382 -19.12 4.79 -18.44
C PRO A 382 -18.02 3.97 -17.76
N LYS A 383 -18.39 2.77 -17.30
CA LYS A 383 -17.48 1.84 -16.59
C LYS A 383 -17.03 0.67 -17.45
N SER A 384 -17.72 0.39 -18.55
CA SER A 384 -17.40 -0.69 -19.47
C SER A 384 -18.09 -0.51 -20.81
N GLY A 385 -17.67 -1.28 -21.81
CA GLY A 385 -18.28 -1.31 -23.14
C GLY A 385 -17.61 -0.36 -24.14
N ALA A 386 -18.22 -0.24 -25.31
CA ALA A 386 -17.78 0.67 -26.37
C ALA A 386 -18.59 1.97 -26.29
N VAL A 387 -17.92 3.11 -26.20
CA VAL A 387 -18.54 4.45 -26.10
C VAL A 387 -18.10 5.26 -27.29
N ALA A 388 -19.04 5.61 -28.18
CA ALA A 388 -18.77 6.50 -29.31
C ALA A 388 -18.97 7.95 -28.88
N LEU A 389 -17.92 8.76 -29.04
CA LEU A 389 -18.00 10.20 -28.78
C LEU A 389 -18.59 10.93 -29.99
N GLU A 390 -19.35 12.00 -29.73
CA GLU A 390 -20.06 12.75 -30.77
C GLU A 390 -19.38 14.07 -31.14
N THR A 391 -18.41 14.53 -30.34
CA THR A 391 -17.78 15.84 -30.49
C THR A 391 -16.31 15.80 -30.12
N TRP A 392 -15.51 16.59 -30.83
CA TRP A 392 -14.14 16.89 -30.45
C TRP A 392 -14.11 17.92 -29.32
N VAL A 393 -13.11 17.83 -28.45
CA VAL A 393 -12.81 18.81 -27.40
C VAL A 393 -11.51 19.52 -27.72
N GLN A 394 -11.56 20.85 -27.73
CA GLN A 394 -10.39 21.71 -27.87
C GLN A 394 -10.06 22.36 -26.53
N ASN A 395 -8.82 22.24 -26.07
CA ASN A 395 -8.40 22.64 -24.73
C ASN A 395 -7.81 24.06 -24.71
N ALA A 396 -8.49 25.01 -24.08
CA ALA A 396 -8.00 26.36 -23.88
C ALA A 396 -7.70 26.60 -22.39
N ARG A 397 -6.42 26.46 -22.00
CA ARG A 397 -6.00 26.73 -20.63
C ARG A 397 -5.88 28.24 -20.37
N ILE A 398 -6.77 28.75 -19.53
CA ILE A 398 -6.89 30.16 -19.13
C ILE A 398 -6.83 30.38 -17.61
N LEU A 399 -6.83 29.31 -16.81
CA LEU A 399 -6.70 29.36 -15.34
C LEU A 399 -5.42 28.67 -14.86
N ASN A 400 -4.88 29.13 -13.73
CA ASN A 400 -3.72 28.55 -13.06
C ASN A 400 -4.09 27.32 -12.20
N ASP A 401 -3.10 26.77 -11.49
CA ASP A 401 -3.20 25.63 -10.58
C ASP A 401 -4.07 25.90 -9.33
N GLN A 402 -4.35 27.17 -9.00
CA GLN A 402 -5.35 27.54 -7.98
C GLN A 402 -6.76 27.73 -8.57
N CYS A 403 -6.98 27.38 -9.84
CA CYS A 403 -8.24 27.60 -10.55
C CYS A 403 -8.61 29.10 -10.63
N GLU A 404 -7.60 29.97 -10.76
CA GLU A 404 -7.75 31.41 -10.86
C GLU A 404 -7.18 31.95 -12.17
N MET A 405 -7.83 32.97 -12.73
CA MET A 405 -7.27 33.73 -13.84
C MET A 405 -6.27 34.76 -13.26
N PRO A 406 -5.03 34.83 -13.78
CA PRO A 406 -4.06 35.85 -13.38
C PRO A 406 -4.63 37.27 -13.47
N ARG A 407 -4.26 38.14 -12.53
CA ARG A 407 -4.88 39.47 -12.38
C ARG A 407 -4.56 40.43 -13.53
N GLU A 408 -3.44 40.20 -14.19
CA GLU A 408 -2.98 40.91 -15.38
C GLU A 408 -3.79 40.54 -16.64
N MET A 409 -4.50 39.40 -16.62
CA MET A 409 -5.35 38.97 -17.72
C MET A 409 -6.73 39.63 -17.61
N MET A 410 -7.19 40.24 -18.70
CA MET A 410 -8.56 40.74 -18.80
C MET A 410 -9.45 39.63 -19.38
N PRO A 411 -10.50 39.18 -18.66
CA PRO A 411 -11.35 38.09 -19.13
C PRO A 411 -11.95 38.32 -20.53
N ALA A 412 -12.35 39.56 -20.85
CA ALA A 412 -12.80 39.95 -22.19
C ALA A 412 -11.75 39.67 -23.28
N MET A 413 -10.51 40.14 -23.07
CA MET A 413 -9.42 39.98 -24.03
C MET A 413 -9.04 38.52 -24.23
N VAL A 414 -9.00 37.74 -23.16
CA VAL A 414 -8.69 36.31 -23.21
C VAL A 414 -9.79 35.56 -23.95
N THR A 415 -11.07 35.85 -23.65
CA THR A 415 -12.22 35.25 -24.34
C THR A 415 -12.15 35.53 -25.85
N ARG A 416 -11.88 36.78 -26.25
CA ARG A 416 -11.66 37.15 -27.67
C ARG A 416 -10.53 36.35 -28.30
N GLN A 417 -9.37 36.27 -27.63
CA GLN A 417 -8.21 35.57 -28.17
C GLN A 417 -8.49 34.08 -28.38
N VAL A 418 -9.11 33.43 -27.40
CA VAL A 418 -9.49 32.01 -27.48
C VAL A 418 -10.50 31.78 -28.59
N VAL A 419 -11.61 32.55 -28.61
CA VAL A 419 -12.65 32.39 -29.63
C VAL A 419 -12.09 32.56 -31.03
N ARG A 420 -11.31 33.61 -31.29
CA ARG A 420 -10.70 33.82 -32.60
C ARG A 420 -9.74 32.70 -32.98
N HIS A 421 -8.90 32.26 -32.04
CA HIS A 421 -7.93 31.19 -32.30
C HIS A 421 -8.60 29.91 -32.82
N TYR A 422 -9.68 29.47 -32.17
CA TYR A 422 -10.35 28.22 -32.53
C TYR A 422 -11.40 28.38 -33.65
N HIS A 423 -12.05 29.55 -33.75
CA HIS A 423 -13.00 29.84 -34.83
C HIS A 423 -12.31 30.04 -36.19
N GLU A 424 -11.11 30.64 -36.20
CA GLU A 424 -10.32 30.85 -37.41
C GLU A 424 -9.41 29.63 -37.72
N GLY A 425 -9.38 28.63 -36.82
CA GLY A 425 -8.63 27.38 -36.97
C GLY A 425 -9.28 26.37 -37.91
N GLU A 426 -8.65 25.19 -38.05
CA GLU A 426 -9.03 24.15 -39.03
C GLU A 426 -10.48 23.67 -38.86
N ARG A 427 -10.91 23.45 -37.62
CA ARG A 427 -12.27 22.97 -37.29
C ARG A 427 -13.35 24.06 -37.32
N ARG A 428 -12.96 25.33 -37.46
CA ARG A 428 -13.86 26.49 -37.38
C ARG A 428 -14.86 26.42 -36.23
N THR A 429 -14.33 26.26 -35.02
CA THR A 429 -15.14 25.99 -33.83
C THR A 429 -16.14 27.11 -33.56
N ARG A 430 -17.38 26.70 -33.27
CA ARG A 430 -18.50 27.62 -33.00
C ARG A 430 -19.11 27.47 -31.63
N ILE A 431 -18.74 26.44 -30.87
CA ILE A 431 -19.27 26.18 -29.53
C ILE A 431 -18.15 26.29 -28.52
N PHE A 432 -18.39 27.10 -27.50
CA PHE A 432 -17.41 27.42 -26.47
C PHE A 432 -18.03 27.19 -25.10
N ASN A 433 -17.49 26.25 -24.34
CA ASN A 433 -17.84 26.09 -22.95
C ASN A 433 -16.98 27.02 -22.08
N HIS A 434 -17.64 27.89 -21.34
CA HIS A 434 -17.01 28.89 -20.50
C HIS A 434 -17.52 28.76 -19.05
N SER A 435 -16.94 27.78 -18.36
CA SER A 435 -17.23 27.44 -16.95
C SER A 435 -16.52 28.37 -15.95
N VAL A 436 -16.20 29.59 -16.36
CA VAL A 436 -15.48 30.58 -15.56
C VAL A 436 -16.36 31.79 -15.33
N ASN A 437 -16.37 32.31 -14.12
CA ASN A 437 -17.16 33.46 -13.72
C ASN A 437 -16.41 34.31 -12.69
N SER A 438 -16.91 35.53 -12.50
CA SER A 438 -16.49 36.37 -11.39
C SER A 438 -17.12 35.89 -10.10
N ARG A 439 -16.48 36.19 -8.97
CA ARG A 439 -17.04 35.93 -7.64
C ARG A 439 -18.18 36.89 -7.28
N VAL A 440 -18.42 37.92 -8.09
CA VAL A 440 -19.46 38.93 -7.85
C VAL A 440 -20.62 38.80 -8.83
N ALA A 441 -21.81 39.13 -8.34
CA ALA A 441 -23.03 39.24 -9.13
C ALA A 441 -22.86 40.15 -10.36
N SER A 442 -23.59 39.82 -11.43
CA SER A 442 -23.74 40.63 -12.64
C SER A 442 -24.18 42.06 -12.29
N ARG A 443 -23.62 43.05 -12.98
CA ARG A 443 -23.99 44.46 -12.80
C ARG A 443 -25.29 44.74 -13.54
N THR A 444 -26.23 45.43 -12.90
CA THR A 444 -27.53 45.77 -13.51
C THR A 444 -27.56 47.10 -14.24
N ARG A 445 -26.59 48.00 -13.98
CA ARG A 445 -26.58 49.36 -14.55
C ARG A 445 -25.85 49.45 -15.88
N HIS A 446 -24.76 48.73 -16.03
CA HIS A 446 -23.92 48.70 -17.24
C HIS A 446 -23.41 47.28 -17.46
N MET A 447 -23.43 46.84 -18.71
CA MET A 447 -22.81 45.59 -19.13
C MET A 447 -21.30 45.64 -18.84
N SER A 448 -20.75 44.56 -18.29
CA SER A 448 -19.30 44.50 -18.08
C SER A 448 -18.58 44.36 -19.43
N ALA A 449 -17.31 44.75 -19.49
CA ALA A 449 -16.50 44.54 -20.69
C ALA A 449 -16.44 43.06 -21.09
N TRP A 450 -16.53 42.15 -20.13
CA TRP A 450 -16.53 40.71 -20.39
C TRP A 450 -17.84 40.25 -21.05
N ALA A 451 -18.99 40.66 -20.50
CA ALA A 451 -20.29 40.37 -21.08
C ALA A 451 -20.45 41.02 -22.47
N ALA A 452 -20.00 42.27 -22.62
CA ALA A 452 -20.02 42.99 -23.90
C ALA A 452 -19.21 42.28 -24.98
N GLU A 453 -18.05 41.72 -24.60
CA GLU A 453 -17.21 41.00 -25.54
C GLU A 453 -17.83 39.66 -25.94
N ILE A 454 -18.48 38.93 -25.01
CA ILE A 454 -19.23 37.71 -25.33
C ILE A 454 -20.36 38.00 -26.33
N ASP A 455 -21.11 39.09 -26.11
CA ASP A 455 -22.20 39.52 -27.00
C ASP A 455 -21.67 39.87 -28.41
N LEU A 456 -20.60 40.67 -28.47
CA LEU A 456 -19.94 41.02 -29.74
C LEU A 456 -19.41 39.80 -30.48
N LEU A 457 -18.72 38.88 -29.81
CA LEU A 457 -18.20 37.67 -30.43
C LEU A 457 -19.34 36.79 -30.99
N SER A 458 -20.43 36.65 -30.23
CA SER A 458 -21.60 35.87 -30.66
C SER A 458 -22.26 36.49 -31.89
N ASN A 459 -22.35 37.83 -31.94
CA ASN A 459 -22.91 38.55 -33.07
C ASN A 459 -22.00 38.51 -34.32
N ASP A 460 -20.71 38.80 -34.16
CA ASP A 460 -19.77 38.98 -35.27
C ASP A 460 -19.35 37.64 -35.91
N LEU A 461 -19.24 36.58 -35.10
CA LEU A 461 -18.65 35.30 -35.52
C LEU A 461 -19.67 34.14 -35.57
N ASP A 462 -20.95 34.41 -35.24
CA ASP A 462 -22.01 33.39 -35.20
C ASP A 462 -21.62 32.18 -34.32
N VAL A 463 -21.11 32.48 -33.12
CA VAL A 463 -20.66 31.49 -32.13
C VAL A 463 -21.61 31.41 -30.93
N LEU A 464 -21.65 30.24 -30.29
CA LEU A 464 -22.38 29.98 -29.06
C LEU A 464 -21.39 29.86 -27.89
N ILE A 465 -21.51 30.75 -26.91
CA ILE A 465 -20.75 30.69 -25.65
C ILE A 465 -21.70 30.22 -24.54
N VAL A 466 -21.43 29.04 -24.00
CA VAL A 466 -22.17 28.45 -22.88
C VAL A 466 -21.55 28.93 -21.57
N GLN A 467 -22.25 29.84 -20.88
CA GLN A 467 -21.78 30.48 -19.66
C GLN A 467 -22.35 29.80 -18.40
N SER A 468 -21.48 29.49 -17.44
CA SER A 468 -21.91 29.05 -16.10
C SER A 468 -22.58 30.18 -15.30
N ALA A 469 -23.63 29.86 -14.54
CA ALA A 469 -24.39 30.82 -13.73
C ALA A 469 -23.62 31.37 -12.50
N GLY A 470 -22.59 30.66 -12.05
CA GLY A 470 -21.83 30.98 -10.83
C GLY A 470 -22.34 30.29 -9.57
N ASN A 471 -21.43 30.05 -8.64
CA ASN A 471 -21.69 29.35 -7.38
C ASN A 471 -21.54 30.31 -6.18
N ILE A 472 -22.49 30.24 -5.24
CA ILE A 472 -22.38 30.97 -3.97
C ILE A 472 -21.40 30.24 -3.07
N ARG A 473 -20.42 30.97 -2.53
CA ARG A 473 -19.39 30.40 -1.64
C ARG A 473 -19.97 30.04 -0.28
N CYS A 474 -19.39 29.01 0.36
CA CYS A 474 -19.78 28.61 1.72
C CYS A 474 -19.63 29.77 2.72
N SER A 475 -18.58 30.58 2.58
CA SER A 475 -18.34 31.76 3.40
C SER A 475 -17.59 32.82 2.58
N GLU A 476 -18.13 34.04 2.57
CA GLU A 476 -17.51 35.20 1.92
C GLU A 476 -18.08 36.48 2.60
N PRO A 477 -17.24 37.46 2.98
CA PRO A 477 -17.70 38.65 3.68
C PRO A 477 -18.48 39.61 2.76
N PRO A 478 -19.25 40.56 3.35
CA PRO A 478 -19.87 41.64 2.59
C PRO A 478 -18.85 42.39 1.71
N PRO A 479 -19.24 42.84 0.51
CA PRO A 479 -20.60 42.88 -0.02
C PRO A 479 -21.08 41.58 -0.70
N THR A 480 -20.21 40.58 -0.85
CA THR A 480 -20.49 39.31 -1.55
C THR A 480 -20.77 38.23 -0.52
N ASN A 481 -21.92 38.30 0.15
CA ASN A 481 -22.24 37.37 1.24
C ASN A 481 -22.24 35.91 0.77
N GLY A 482 -21.47 35.06 1.46
CA GLY A 482 -21.55 33.61 1.33
C GLY A 482 -22.72 33.00 2.12
N ILE A 483 -22.92 31.69 1.97
CA ILE A 483 -24.01 30.94 2.62
C ILE A 483 -23.98 31.16 4.14
N ALA A 484 -22.81 31.09 4.78
CA ALA A 484 -22.66 31.29 6.22
C ALA A 484 -23.14 32.68 6.68
N GLN A 485 -22.86 33.74 5.91
CA GLN A 485 -23.30 35.10 6.22
C GLN A 485 -24.81 35.27 6.01
N HIS A 486 -25.40 34.58 5.03
CA HIS A 486 -26.85 34.54 4.87
C HIS A 486 -27.53 33.84 6.05
N LEU A 487 -27.03 32.68 6.47
CA LEU A 487 -27.55 31.93 7.62
C LEU A 487 -27.40 32.71 8.93
N ALA A 488 -26.23 33.34 9.16
CA ALA A 488 -25.99 34.18 10.32
C ALA A 488 -26.93 35.41 10.39
N ALA A 489 -27.38 35.90 9.23
CA ALA A 489 -28.38 36.96 9.12
C ALA A 489 -29.83 36.45 9.20
N GLY A 490 -30.05 35.18 9.54
CA GLY A 490 -31.38 34.56 9.66
C GLY A 490 -32.04 34.23 8.32
N ARG A 491 -31.31 34.28 7.19
CA ARG A 491 -31.83 33.92 5.88
C ARG A 491 -31.52 32.46 5.58
N ILE A 492 -32.54 31.63 5.67
CA ILE A 492 -32.46 30.19 5.41
C ILE A 492 -32.67 29.88 3.93
N TYR A 493 -32.18 28.72 3.48
CA TYR A 493 -32.46 28.23 2.13
C TYR A 493 -33.97 27.95 1.94
N PRO A 494 -34.57 28.27 0.77
CA PRO A 494 -33.97 28.92 -0.41
C PRO A 494 -34.03 30.46 -0.37
N ASN A 495 -34.58 31.07 0.68
CA ASN A 495 -34.92 32.50 0.72
C ASN A 495 -33.74 33.44 0.46
N TYR A 496 -32.51 33.07 0.82
CA TYR A 496 -31.36 33.91 0.52
C TYR A 496 -31.03 34.01 -0.97
N LEU A 497 -31.56 33.13 -1.82
CA LEU A 497 -31.32 33.17 -3.27
C LEU A 497 -31.94 34.40 -3.94
N ASP A 498 -32.94 35.04 -3.31
CA ASP A 498 -33.54 36.30 -3.80
C ASP A 498 -32.70 37.54 -3.45
N GLU A 499 -31.64 37.38 -2.65
CA GLU A 499 -30.79 38.50 -2.25
C GLU A 499 -29.92 39.00 -3.40
N PRO A 500 -29.63 40.32 -3.49
CA PRO A 500 -28.77 40.86 -4.54
C PRO A 500 -27.37 40.22 -4.63
N SER A 501 -26.84 39.71 -3.52
CA SER A 501 -25.55 39.00 -3.47
C SER A 501 -25.58 37.60 -4.10
N CYS A 502 -26.77 37.03 -4.32
CA CYS A 502 -26.98 35.69 -4.89
C CYS A 502 -27.42 35.70 -6.36
N ARG A 503 -27.43 36.88 -7.01
CA ARG A 503 -27.68 37.00 -8.45
C ARG A 503 -26.63 36.21 -9.25
N VAL A 504 -27.00 35.87 -10.48
CA VAL A 504 -26.11 35.23 -11.46
C VAL A 504 -24.79 36.01 -11.55
N ALA A 505 -23.69 35.29 -11.56
CA ALA A 505 -22.36 35.87 -11.54
C ALA A 505 -22.03 36.56 -12.88
N ASN A 506 -21.27 37.66 -12.82
CA ASN A 506 -20.70 38.25 -14.02
C ASN A 506 -19.79 37.21 -14.74
N PRO A 507 -19.88 37.00 -16.06
CA PRO A 507 -20.42 37.90 -17.09
C PRO A 507 -21.84 37.60 -17.57
N ALA A 508 -22.62 36.80 -16.85
CA ALA A 508 -24.00 36.48 -17.24
C ALA A 508 -24.94 37.70 -17.26
#